data_AF-A0A561DQ97-F1
#
_entry.id   AF-A0A561DQ97-F1
#
_cell.length_a   1.000
_cell.length_b   1.000
_cell.length_c   1.000
_cell.angle_alpha   90.00
_cell.angle_beta   90.00
_cell.angle_gamma   90.00
#
_symmetry.space_group_name_H-M   'P 1'
#
loop_
_entity.id
_entity.type
_entity.pdbx_description
1 polymer ?
#
loop_
_entity_poly.entity_id
_entity_poly.type
_entity_poly.pdbx_seq_one_letter_code
_entity_poly.pdbx_strand_id
1 'polypeptide(L)'
;MDYSHVALHRKTASVHRLTARYPLLCGVCWRAIVLATLVLGLSGCMHNQANGPFSSNSIAASPGELFQTHSDRMATIGMRNNLNSLYRLMDKLYQRNPREWQKTGLASRQAAVLAVRQSIEQGRPPPALAGRQDIAALSYALGPEFEGDRVGAFIYAIGSMVVTAHGGRTEFYITDTIDAQFVHNAARNIEKATWLLGTRRDVQGNPLLLSNELSENGRNLSFAVEFGKIVARLDYLSDVLDERYRRIGVNYAHSLLFLNFLPVQ
;
A
#
# COMPACT_ATOMS: atom_id res chain seq x y z
N MET A 1 -89.97 -3.50 68.38
CA MET A 1 -89.63 -4.73 69.11
C MET A 1 -88.21 -4.59 69.59
N ASP A 2 -88.06 -4.66 70.90
CA ASP A 2 -86.85 -4.54 71.70
C ASP A 2 -85.87 -5.69 71.39
N TYR A 3 -84.57 -5.40 71.38
CA TYR A 3 -83.52 -6.36 71.74
C TYR A 3 -82.26 -5.57 72.15
N SER A 4 -82.11 -5.41 73.46
CA SER A 4 -80.83 -5.24 74.13
C SER A 4 -79.94 -6.47 73.85
N HIS A 5 -78.61 -6.30 73.71
CA HIS A 5 -77.58 -7.17 74.34
C HIS A 5 -76.13 -6.76 73.97
N VAL A 6 -75.36 -6.53 75.04
CA VAL A 6 -74.00 -7.06 75.32
C VAL A 6 -72.79 -6.43 74.63
N ALA A 7 -71.93 -5.90 75.50
CA ALA A 7 -70.57 -5.44 75.25
C ALA A 7 -69.57 -6.60 75.03
N LEU A 8 -68.52 -6.33 74.25
CA LEU A 8 -67.29 -7.12 74.23
C LEU A 8 -66.07 -6.19 74.15
N HIS A 9 -65.28 -6.20 75.21
CA HIS A 9 -63.97 -5.57 75.32
C HIS A 9 -63.00 -6.13 74.27
N ARG A 10 -62.25 -5.27 73.58
CA ARG A 10 -61.01 -5.68 72.91
C ARG A 10 -59.85 -4.76 73.31
N LYS A 11 -58.81 -5.40 73.85
CA LYS A 11 -57.58 -4.80 74.33
C LYS A 11 -56.80 -4.09 73.21
N THR A 12 -56.15 -3.01 73.60
CA THR A 12 -55.22 -2.18 72.86
C THR A 12 -54.00 -2.98 72.38
N ALA A 13 -53.65 -2.83 71.11
CA ALA A 13 -52.38 -3.26 70.54
C ALA A 13 -51.52 -2.02 70.25
N SER A 14 -50.30 -2.02 70.82
CA SER A 14 -49.26 -1.01 70.60
C SER A 14 -48.76 -1.07 69.16
N VAL A 15 -48.81 0.05 68.44
CA VAL A 15 -48.22 0.17 67.09
C VAL A 15 -46.88 0.89 67.21
N HIS A 16 -45.80 0.12 67.17
CA HIS A 16 -44.44 0.65 67.09
C HIS A 16 -44.23 1.38 65.75
N ARG A 17 -43.76 2.64 65.83
CA ARG A 17 -43.27 3.39 64.67
C ARG A 17 -41.90 2.85 64.26
N LEU A 18 -41.83 2.16 63.12
CA LEU A 18 -40.57 1.83 62.44
C LEU A 18 -40.15 3.03 61.57
N THR A 19 -39.23 3.84 62.09
CA THR A 19 -38.50 4.83 61.29
C THR A 19 -37.37 4.12 60.54
N ALA A 20 -37.61 3.76 59.27
CA ALA A 20 -36.55 3.27 58.40
C ALA A 20 -35.63 4.43 57.99
N ARG A 21 -34.44 4.49 58.60
CA ARG A 21 -33.32 5.30 58.11
C ARG A 21 -32.79 4.64 56.82
N TYR A 22 -32.97 5.29 55.68
CA TYR A 22 -32.27 4.92 54.44
C TYR A 22 -30.76 5.19 54.63
N PRO A 23 -29.88 4.19 54.53
CA PRO A 23 -28.45 4.46 54.58
C PRO A 23 -27.99 5.12 53.28
N LEU A 24 -27.16 6.16 53.42
CA LEU A 24 -26.49 6.96 52.38
C LEU A 24 -25.49 6.15 51.51
N LEU A 25 -25.64 4.82 51.44
CA LEU A 25 -24.76 3.90 50.71
C LEU A 25 -25.04 3.83 49.20
N CYS A 26 -26.15 4.41 48.72
CA CYS A 26 -26.55 4.30 47.31
C CYS A 26 -25.75 5.22 46.35
N GLY A 27 -25.29 6.39 46.83
CA GLY A 27 -24.62 7.38 45.98
C GLY A 27 -23.17 7.02 45.61
N VAL A 28 -22.44 6.34 46.51
CA VAL A 28 -21.04 5.94 46.28
C VAL A 28 -20.98 4.78 45.29
N CYS A 29 -21.87 3.79 45.41
CA CYS A 29 -21.98 2.68 44.46
C CYS A 29 -22.39 3.16 43.06
N TRP A 30 -23.33 4.10 42.96
CA TRP A 30 -23.72 4.67 41.67
C TRP A 30 -22.58 5.44 40.99
N ARG A 31 -21.84 6.26 41.76
CA ARG A 31 -20.67 6.98 41.25
C ARG A 31 -19.55 6.03 40.83
N ALA A 32 -19.32 4.95 41.57
CA ALA A 32 -18.33 3.92 41.22
C ALA A 32 -18.73 3.16 39.95
N ILE A 33 -20.02 2.85 39.77
CA ILE A 33 -20.53 2.19 38.56
C ILE A 33 -20.41 3.11 37.35
N VAL A 34 -20.75 4.40 37.49
CA VAL A 34 -20.60 5.39 36.40
C VAL A 34 -19.14 5.61 36.03
N LEU A 35 -18.23 5.66 37.00
CA LEU A 35 -16.79 5.73 36.73
C LEU A 35 -16.27 4.46 36.08
N ALA A 36 -16.73 3.28 36.51
CA ALA A 36 -16.34 2.01 35.91
C ALA A 36 -16.84 1.88 34.47
N THR A 37 -18.07 2.32 34.17
CA THR A 37 -18.59 2.33 32.78
C THR A 37 -17.91 3.38 31.91
N LEU A 38 -17.52 4.53 32.47
CA LEU A 38 -16.74 5.54 31.75
C LEU A 38 -15.32 5.03 31.41
N VAL A 39 -14.66 4.33 32.34
CA VAL A 39 -13.32 3.75 32.13
C VAL A 39 -13.38 2.59 31.13
N LEU A 40 -14.43 1.77 31.16
CA LEU A 40 -14.64 0.68 30.18
C LEU A 40 -14.99 1.20 28.77
N GLY A 41 -15.64 2.38 28.67
CA GLY A 41 -15.95 3.04 27.40
C GLY A 41 -14.74 3.66 26.68
N LEU A 42 -13.65 3.97 27.41
CA LEU A 42 -12.42 4.53 26.85
C LEU A 42 -11.46 3.47 26.28
N SER A 43 -11.72 2.19 26.51
CA SER A 43 -10.93 1.07 25.96
C SER A 43 -11.32 0.69 24.51
N GLY A 44 -12.31 1.38 23.94
CA GLY A 44 -12.76 1.17 22.57
C GLY A 44 -11.86 1.86 21.55
N CYS A 45 -11.20 1.07 20.71
CA CYS A 45 -10.46 1.46 19.49
C CYS A 45 -8.99 1.91 19.65
N MET A 46 -8.17 1.20 20.44
CA MET A 46 -6.78 1.02 20.03
C MET A 46 -6.74 -0.07 18.94
N HIS A 47 -7.08 0.30 17.71
CA HIS A 47 -6.71 -0.52 16.57
C HIS A 47 -5.19 -0.50 16.50
N ASN A 48 -4.56 -1.62 16.84
CA ASN A 48 -3.12 -1.80 16.74
C ASN A 48 -2.78 -1.74 15.24
N GLN A 49 -2.57 -0.53 14.71
CA GLN A 49 -1.90 -0.34 13.43
C GLN A 49 -0.47 -0.79 13.66
N ALA A 50 -0.24 -2.10 13.56
CA ALA A 50 1.09 -2.66 13.62
C ALA A 50 1.89 -1.98 12.50
N ASN A 51 2.75 -1.04 12.86
CA ASN A 51 3.68 -0.36 11.95
C ASN A 51 4.79 -1.32 11.44
N GLY A 52 4.60 -2.64 11.55
CA GLY A 52 5.50 -3.66 11.01
C GLY A 52 5.84 -3.46 9.52
N PRO A 53 4.92 -2.98 8.65
CA PRO A 53 5.26 -2.61 7.28
C PRO A 53 6.19 -1.40 7.17
N PHE A 54 6.18 -0.48 8.14
CA PHE A 54 7.08 0.68 8.15
C PHE A 54 8.48 0.32 8.66
N SER A 55 8.62 -0.57 9.65
CA SER A 55 9.95 -0.97 10.15
C SER A 55 10.69 -1.95 9.23
N SER A 56 9.96 -2.84 8.54
CA SER A 56 10.53 -3.83 7.62
C SER A 56 11.04 -3.24 6.30
N ASN A 57 10.69 -1.98 5.98
CA ASN A 57 11.18 -1.25 4.82
C ASN A 57 12.25 -0.21 5.18
N SER A 58 13.05 -0.43 6.23
CA SER A 58 14.19 0.42 6.58
C SER A 58 15.38 0.16 5.64
N ILE A 59 16.05 1.22 5.18
CA ILE A 59 17.35 1.15 4.52
C ILE A 59 18.40 1.33 5.62
N ALA A 60 19.40 0.45 5.67
CA ALA A 60 20.58 0.70 6.47
C ALA A 60 21.28 1.93 5.92
N ALA A 61 21.64 2.89 6.79
CA ALA A 61 22.32 4.11 6.37
C ALA A 61 23.56 3.76 5.53
N SER A 62 23.61 4.27 4.29
CA SER A 62 24.75 4.09 3.39
C SER A 62 25.57 5.38 3.33
N PRO A 63 26.92 5.31 3.31
CA PRO A 63 27.77 6.50 3.09
C PRO A 63 27.44 7.24 1.79
N GLY A 64 26.89 6.55 0.78
CA GLY A 64 26.45 7.16 -0.47
C GLY A 64 25.29 8.15 -0.31
N GLU A 65 24.52 8.06 0.78
CA GLU A 65 23.40 8.97 1.05
C GLU A 65 23.85 10.45 1.19
N LEU A 66 25.10 10.70 1.56
CA LEU A 66 25.67 12.04 1.64
C LEU A 66 25.74 12.76 0.28
N PHE A 67 25.71 12.00 -0.81
CA PHE A 67 25.72 12.53 -2.18
C PHE A 67 24.31 12.59 -2.81
N GLN A 68 23.26 12.34 -2.01
CA GLN A 68 21.87 12.44 -2.44
C GLN A 68 21.25 13.74 -1.93
N THR A 69 20.62 14.50 -2.81
CA THR A 69 19.70 15.56 -2.37
C THR A 69 18.42 14.93 -1.79
N HIS A 70 17.59 15.74 -1.13
CA HIS A 70 16.28 15.26 -0.65
C HIS A 70 15.42 14.67 -1.78
N SER A 71 15.47 15.27 -2.97
CA SER A 71 14.75 14.76 -4.15
C SER A 71 15.32 13.44 -4.66
N ASP A 72 16.65 13.30 -4.70
CA ASP A 72 17.30 12.06 -5.13
C ASP A 72 17.01 10.91 -4.15
N ARG A 73 17.01 11.23 -2.84
CA ARG A 73 16.63 10.27 -1.80
C ARG A 73 15.16 9.87 -1.94
N MET A 74 14.27 10.81 -2.22
CA MET A 74 12.86 10.54 -2.46
C MET A 74 12.67 9.63 -3.69
N ALA A 75 13.36 9.90 -4.80
CA ALA A 75 13.34 9.07 -6.00
C ALA A 75 13.86 7.65 -5.71
N THR A 76 14.95 7.53 -4.95
CA THR A 76 15.55 6.24 -4.55
C THR A 76 14.57 5.42 -3.72
N ILE A 77 13.93 6.04 -2.72
CA ILE A 77 12.90 5.38 -1.90
C ILE A 77 11.68 5.01 -2.75
N GLY A 78 11.25 5.89 -3.66
CA GLY A 78 10.14 5.67 -4.58
C GLY A 78 10.38 4.46 -5.48
N MET A 79 11.53 4.39 -6.14
CA MET A 79 11.96 3.28 -6.98
C MET A 79 11.94 1.95 -6.21
N ARG A 80 12.60 1.90 -5.04
CA ARG A 80 12.60 0.72 -4.18
C ARG A 80 11.18 0.30 -3.80
N ASN A 81 10.33 1.23 -3.39
CA ASN A 81 8.95 0.94 -3.00
C ASN A 81 8.10 0.44 -4.18
N ASN A 82 8.35 0.96 -5.39
CA ASN A 82 7.71 0.51 -6.62
C ASN A 82 8.10 -0.94 -6.95
N LEU A 83 9.40 -1.26 -6.95
CA LEU A 83 9.89 -2.61 -7.15
C LEU A 83 9.37 -3.58 -6.08
N ASN A 84 9.34 -3.17 -4.81
CA ASN A 84 8.76 -3.99 -3.74
C ASN A 84 7.26 -4.27 -3.93
N SER A 85 6.48 -3.28 -4.39
CA SER A 85 5.07 -3.51 -4.74
C SER A 85 4.94 -4.46 -5.93
N LEU A 86 5.82 -4.33 -6.92
CA LEU A 86 5.85 -5.22 -8.08
C LEU A 86 6.22 -6.66 -7.70
N TYR A 87 7.15 -6.86 -6.77
CA TYR A 87 7.51 -8.21 -6.28
C TYR A 87 6.39 -8.85 -5.45
N ARG A 88 5.67 -8.06 -4.62
CA ARG A 88 4.46 -8.55 -3.95
C ARG A 88 3.38 -8.95 -4.94
N LEU A 89 3.19 -8.15 -6.00
CA LEU A 89 2.25 -8.47 -7.07
C LEU A 89 2.64 -9.77 -7.77
N MET A 90 3.93 -9.96 -8.07
CA MET A 90 4.45 -11.18 -8.68
C MET A 90 4.15 -12.42 -7.86
N ASP A 91 4.44 -12.42 -6.55
CA ASP A 91 4.16 -13.57 -5.68
C ASP A 91 2.66 -13.93 -5.68
N LYS A 92 1.78 -12.91 -5.65
CA LYS A 92 0.33 -13.09 -5.76
C LYS A 92 -0.10 -13.65 -7.11
N LEU A 93 0.51 -13.18 -8.20
CA LEU A 93 0.22 -13.68 -9.55
C LEU A 93 0.64 -15.14 -9.69
N TYR A 94 1.82 -15.52 -9.19
CA TYR A 94 2.23 -16.92 -9.19
C TYR A 94 1.37 -17.81 -8.31
N GLN A 95 0.93 -17.30 -7.15
CA GLN A 95 0.01 -18.05 -6.29
C GLN A 95 -1.30 -18.35 -7.02
N ARG A 96 -1.81 -17.40 -7.80
CA ARG A 96 -3.07 -17.55 -8.56
C ARG A 96 -2.88 -18.27 -9.90
N ASN A 97 -1.67 -18.29 -10.44
CA ASN A 97 -1.28 -18.92 -11.71
C ASN A 97 -0.09 -19.87 -11.50
N PRO A 98 -0.26 -20.98 -10.77
CA PRO A 98 0.87 -21.85 -10.40
C PRO A 98 1.57 -22.48 -11.60
N ARG A 99 0.86 -22.67 -12.72
CA ARG A 99 1.44 -23.19 -13.96
C ARG A 99 2.58 -22.32 -14.50
N GLU A 100 2.55 -21.01 -14.24
CA GLU A 100 3.50 -20.06 -14.82
C GLU A 100 4.89 -20.19 -14.19
N TRP A 101 4.99 -20.24 -12.86
CA TRP A 101 6.30 -20.48 -12.22
C TRP A 101 6.80 -21.90 -12.48
N GLN A 102 5.91 -22.88 -12.67
CA GLN A 102 6.31 -24.26 -12.98
C GLN A 102 7.03 -24.38 -14.34
N LYS A 103 6.69 -23.54 -15.33
CA LYS A 103 7.39 -23.49 -16.63
C LYS A 103 8.87 -23.14 -16.52
N THR A 104 9.28 -22.51 -15.42
CA THR A 104 10.69 -22.15 -15.20
C THR A 104 11.59 -23.36 -14.90
N GLY A 105 11.01 -24.49 -14.49
CA GLY A 105 11.76 -25.66 -14.02
C GLY A 105 12.46 -25.48 -12.67
N LEU A 106 12.22 -24.36 -11.97
CA LEU A 106 12.82 -24.08 -10.66
C LEU A 106 12.13 -24.86 -9.53
N ALA A 107 12.88 -25.10 -8.45
CA ALA A 107 12.45 -25.94 -7.34
C ALA A 107 11.24 -25.40 -6.55
N SER A 108 10.95 -24.11 -6.62
CA SER A 108 9.84 -23.50 -5.88
C SER A 108 9.36 -22.19 -6.49
N ARG A 109 8.15 -21.76 -6.09
CA ARG A 109 7.61 -20.43 -6.40
C ARG A 109 8.56 -19.31 -5.94
N GLN A 110 9.16 -19.46 -4.76
CA GLN A 110 10.10 -18.50 -4.20
C GLN A 110 11.38 -18.42 -5.03
N ALA A 111 11.86 -19.54 -5.57
CA ALA A 111 13.00 -19.54 -6.49
C ALA A 111 12.68 -18.78 -7.79
N ALA A 112 11.47 -18.95 -8.35
CA ALA A 112 11.03 -18.18 -9.52
C ALA A 112 10.92 -16.68 -9.23
N VAL A 113 10.35 -16.30 -8.08
CA VAL A 113 10.31 -14.90 -7.61
C VAL A 113 11.72 -14.31 -7.53
N LEU A 114 12.67 -15.03 -6.93
CA LEU A 114 14.06 -14.57 -6.82
C LEU A 114 14.74 -14.42 -8.19
N ALA A 115 14.53 -15.37 -9.10
CA ALA A 115 15.11 -15.33 -10.44
C ALA A 115 14.63 -14.11 -11.24
N VAL A 116 13.34 -13.79 -11.19
CA VAL A 116 12.78 -12.61 -11.87
C VAL A 116 13.26 -11.32 -11.21
N ARG A 117 13.33 -11.27 -9.87
CA ARG A 117 13.89 -10.14 -9.14
C ARG A 117 15.33 -9.84 -9.55
N GLN A 118 16.19 -10.87 -9.57
CA GLN A 118 17.58 -10.74 -10.02
C GLN A 118 17.66 -10.29 -11.48
N SER A 119 16.77 -10.79 -12.34
CA SER A 119 16.70 -10.37 -13.75
C SER A 119 16.45 -8.87 -13.88
N ILE A 120 15.52 -8.31 -13.10
CA ILE A 120 15.22 -6.86 -13.06
C ILE A 120 16.42 -6.08 -12.49
N GLU A 121 16.93 -6.48 -11.34
CA GLU A 121 18.02 -5.78 -10.63
C GLU A 121 19.33 -5.77 -11.44
N GLN A 122 19.57 -6.80 -12.24
CA GLN A 122 20.75 -6.90 -13.11
C GLN A 122 20.52 -6.38 -14.54
N GLY A 123 19.30 -5.97 -14.88
CA GLY A 123 18.94 -5.53 -16.23
C GLY A 123 19.06 -6.65 -17.28
N ARG A 124 18.89 -7.92 -16.90
CA ARG A 124 19.06 -9.09 -17.78
C ARG A 124 17.71 -9.74 -18.07
N PRO A 125 17.21 -9.72 -19.33
CA PRO A 125 15.94 -10.35 -19.65
C PRO A 125 15.96 -11.86 -19.41
N PRO A 126 14.88 -12.44 -18.86
CA PRO A 126 14.66 -13.87 -18.92
C PRO A 126 14.87 -14.42 -20.33
N PRO A 127 15.49 -15.61 -20.49
CA PRO A 127 15.77 -16.18 -21.83
C PRO A 127 14.52 -16.27 -22.73
N ALA A 128 13.37 -16.57 -22.14
CA ALA A 128 12.10 -16.66 -22.85
C ALA A 128 11.67 -15.35 -23.54
N LEU A 129 12.17 -14.19 -23.11
CA LEU A 129 11.88 -12.89 -23.74
C LEU A 129 12.78 -12.59 -24.95
N ALA A 130 13.79 -13.43 -25.22
CA ALA A 130 14.72 -13.29 -26.34
C ALA A 130 15.33 -11.87 -26.44
N GLY A 131 15.79 -11.35 -25.31
CA GLY A 131 16.45 -10.04 -25.22
C GLY A 131 15.50 -8.82 -25.20
N ARG A 132 14.19 -9.00 -25.36
CA ARG A 132 13.22 -7.89 -25.28
C ARG A 132 13.14 -7.32 -23.87
N GLN A 133 12.98 -6.01 -23.78
CA GLN A 133 12.83 -5.24 -22.54
C GLN A 133 11.62 -4.30 -22.62
N ASP A 134 11.25 -3.73 -21.49
CA ASP A 134 10.24 -2.67 -21.37
C ASP A 134 8.91 -3.02 -22.08
N ILE A 135 8.37 -2.08 -22.85
CA ILE A 135 7.11 -2.23 -23.58
C ILE A 135 7.21 -3.37 -24.62
N ALA A 136 8.36 -3.58 -25.25
CA ALA A 136 8.53 -4.67 -26.22
C ALA A 136 8.42 -6.05 -25.56
N ALA A 137 8.97 -6.20 -24.35
CA ALA A 137 8.78 -7.40 -23.54
C ALA A 137 7.32 -7.56 -23.11
N LEU A 138 6.65 -6.47 -22.73
CA LEU A 138 5.24 -6.50 -22.31
C LEU A 138 4.33 -6.95 -23.46
N SER A 139 4.51 -6.38 -24.64
CA SER A 139 3.74 -6.76 -25.84
C SER A 139 3.96 -8.23 -26.20
N TYR A 140 5.20 -8.69 -26.20
CA TYR A 140 5.52 -10.09 -26.49
C TYR A 140 4.96 -11.05 -25.42
N ALA A 141 5.13 -10.73 -24.14
CA ALA A 141 4.61 -11.53 -23.03
C ALA A 141 3.07 -11.63 -23.03
N LEU A 142 2.36 -10.69 -23.63
CA LEU A 142 0.90 -10.73 -23.76
C LEU A 142 0.43 -11.24 -25.13
N GLY A 143 1.36 -11.61 -26.02
CA GLY A 143 1.10 -12.21 -27.31
C GLY A 143 0.73 -13.69 -27.23
N PRO A 144 -0.04 -14.20 -28.21
CA PRO A 144 -0.38 -15.62 -28.31
C PRO A 144 0.83 -16.54 -28.53
N GLU A 145 1.90 -16.02 -29.14
CA GLU A 145 3.13 -16.74 -29.46
C GLU A 145 4.03 -17.00 -28.24
N PHE A 146 3.78 -16.33 -27.11
CA PHE A 146 4.63 -16.44 -25.93
C PHE A 146 4.25 -17.67 -25.09
N GLU A 147 5.18 -18.62 -24.96
CA GLU A 147 4.94 -19.89 -24.25
C GLU A 147 5.65 -19.98 -22.88
N GLY A 148 6.53 -19.02 -22.57
CA GLY A 148 7.30 -19.01 -21.33
C GLY A 148 6.47 -18.71 -20.08
N ASP A 149 7.18 -18.51 -18.97
CA ASP A 149 6.60 -17.97 -17.73
C ASP A 149 6.07 -16.55 -17.97
N ARG A 150 4.75 -16.44 -18.13
CA ARG A 150 4.07 -15.20 -18.48
C ARG A 150 3.99 -14.24 -17.30
N VAL A 151 3.93 -14.75 -16.06
CA VAL A 151 3.98 -13.90 -14.86
C VAL A 151 5.35 -13.27 -14.76
N GLY A 152 6.41 -14.07 -14.85
CA GLY A 152 7.79 -13.59 -14.78
C GLY A 152 8.10 -12.59 -15.90
N ALA A 153 7.69 -12.89 -17.13
CA ALA A 153 7.89 -12.01 -18.28
C ALA A 153 7.13 -10.68 -18.16
N PHE A 154 5.86 -10.72 -17.74
CA PHE A 154 5.05 -9.51 -17.52
C PHE A 154 5.63 -8.63 -16.41
N ILE A 155 6.04 -9.23 -15.29
CA ILE A 155 6.66 -8.51 -14.17
C ILE A 155 8.01 -7.92 -14.57
N TYR A 156 8.84 -8.70 -15.28
CA TYR A 156 10.10 -8.21 -15.81
C TYR A 156 9.91 -7.01 -16.73
N ALA A 157 8.95 -7.08 -17.66
CA ALA A 157 8.67 -5.99 -18.60
C ALA A 157 8.30 -4.67 -17.89
N ILE A 158 7.47 -4.75 -16.84
CA ILE A 158 7.12 -3.57 -16.04
C ILE A 158 8.31 -3.09 -15.21
N GLY A 159 9.04 -4.00 -14.56
CA GLY A 159 10.18 -3.66 -13.72
C GLY A 159 11.31 -2.99 -14.52
N SER A 160 11.67 -3.58 -15.66
CA SER A 160 12.64 -3.00 -16.60
C SER A 160 12.18 -1.62 -17.09
N MET A 161 10.91 -1.47 -17.51
CA MET A 161 10.39 -0.17 -17.96
C MET A 161 10.49 0.91 -16.87
N VAL A 162 10.19 0.57 -15.61
CA VAL A 162 10.32 1.51 -14.49
C VAL A 162 11.78 1.90 -14.30
N VAL A 163 12.71 0.96 -14.32
CA VAL A 163 14.16 1.24 -14.20
C VAL A 163 14.67 2.07 -15.40
N THR A 164 14.26 1.74 -16.62
CA THR A 164 14.59 2.49 -17.84
C THR A 164 14.07 3.92 -17.79
N ALA A 165 12.82 4.13 -17.31
CA ALA A 165 12.25 5.46 -17.12
C ALA A 165 13.02 6.32 -16.11
N HIS A 166 13.81 5.70 -15.24
CA HIS A 166 14.71 6.37 -14.30
C HIS A 166 16.17 6.36 -14.76
N GLY A 167 16.42 6.26 -16.07
CA GLY A 167 17.77 6.32 -16.62
C GLY A 167 18.63 5.09 -16.28
N GLY A 168 18.01 3.92 -16.09
CA GLY A 168 18.71 2.65 -15.89
C GLY A 168 19.24 2.43 -14.47
N ARG A 169 18.80 3.23 -13.49
CA ARG A 169 19.32 3.18 -12.11
C ARG A 169 18.23 2.87 -11.11
N THR A 170 18.62 2.30 -9.97
CA THR A 170 17.75 2.06 -8.82
C THR A 170 18.04 2.95 -7.62
N GLU A 171 19.18 3.64 -7.65
CA GLU A 171 19.61 4.66 -6.69
C GLU A 171 20.05 5.89 -7.47
N PHE A 172 19.80 7.07 -6.91
CA PHE A 172 20.01 8.34 -7.59
C PHE A 172 20.86 9.25 -6.72
N TYR A 173 21.77 9.97 -7.36
CA TYR A 173 22.69 10.92 -6.73
C TYR A 173 22.60 12.27 -7.44
N ILE A 174 23.24 13.30 -6.86
CA ILE A 174 23.18 14.68 -7.37
C ILE A 174 23.62 14.83 -8.85
N THR A 175 24.42 13.90 -9.36
CA THR A 175 24.90 13.87 -10.75
C THR A 175 23.91 13.27 -11.73
N ASP A 176 22.86 12.61 -11.24
CA ASP A 176 21.90 11.91 -12.07
C ASP A 176 20.73 12.81 -12.47
N THR A 177 20.14 12.50 -13.62
CA THR A 177 18.95 13.18 -14.14
C THR A 177 17.85 12.17 -14.39
N ILE A 178 16.66 12.45 -13.88
CA ILE A 178 15.45 11.67 -14.13
C ILE A 178 14.50 12.54 -14.93
N ASP A 179 14.12 12.07 -16.12
CA ASP A 179 13.19 12.78 -16.99
C ASP A 179 11.74 12.56 -16.51
N ALA A 180 11.07 13.66 -16.14
CA ALA A 180 9.70 13.62 -15.64
C ALA A 180 8.72 13.00 -16.66
N GLN A 181 8.90 13.27 -17.95
CA GLN A 181 8.03 12.74 -19.00
C GLN A 181 8.16 11.22 -19.11
N PHE A 182 9.37 10.67 -18.95
CA PHE A 182 9.56 9.22 -18.97
C PHE A 182 8.93 8.53 -17.77
N VAL A 183 9.03 9.13 -16.57
CA VAL A 183 8.35 8.62 -15.37
C VAL A 183 6.83 8.67 -15.53
N HIS A 184 6.28 9.78 -16.06
CA HIS A 184 4.87 9.90 -16.39
C HIS A 184 4.41 8.83 -17.38
N ASN A 185 5.17 8.64 -18.47
CA ASN A 185 4.88 7.63 -19.48
C ASN A 185 4.87 6.21 -18.89
N ALA A 186 5.79 5.90 -17.98
CA ALA A 186 5.80 4.63 -17.27
C ALA A 186 4.52 4.44 -16.43
N ALA A 187 4.04 5.47 -15.74
CA ALA A 187 2.78 5.42 -15.01
C ALA A 187 1.59 5.09 -15.92
N ARG A 188 1.46 5.80 -17.05
CA ARG A 188 0.39 5.55 -18.04
C ARG A 188 0.49 4.15 -18.66
N ASN A 189 1.71 3.66 -18.90
CA ASN A 189 1.91 2.31 -19.43
C ASN A 189 1.53 1.22 -18.41
N ILE A 190 1.77 1.43 -17.11
CA ILE A 190 1.35 0.50 -16.06
C ILE A 190 -0.17 0.45 -15.93
N GLU A 191 -0.87 1.57 -16.09
CA GLU A 191 -2.35 1.56 -16.15
C GLU A 191 -2.84 0.70 -17.31
N LYS A 192 -2.28 0.89 -18.51
CA LYS A 192 -2.60 0.07 -19.69
C LYS A 192 -2.28 -1.40 -19.44
N ALA A 193 -1.13 -1.71 -18.84
CA ALA A 193 -0.75 -3.08 -18.48
C ALA A 193 -1.73 -3.72 -17.49
N THR A 194 -2.22 -2.95 -16.51
CA THR A 194 -3.22 -3.38 -15.53
C THR A 194 -4.55 -3.72 -16.22
N TRP A 195 -4.99 -2.88 -17.16
CA TRP A 195 -6.18 -3.14 -17.96
C TRP A 195 -6.00 -4.39 -18.85
N LEU A 196 -4.86 -4.51 -19.53
CA LEU A 196 -4.54 -5.67 -20.38
C LEU A 196 -4.53 -6.98 -19.57
N LEU A 197 -3.97 -6.96 -18.36
CA LEU A 197 -3.94 -8.13 -17.47
C LEU A 197 -5.35 -8.64 -17.12
N GLY A 198 -6.32 -7.74 -16.95
CA GLY A 198 -7.71 -8.10 -16.65
C GLY A 198 -8.55 -8.50 -17.87
N THR A 199 -8.17 -8.03 -19.06
CA THR A 199 -9.00 -8.12 -20.28
C THR A 199 -8.48 -9.09 -21.33
N ARG A 200 -7.17 -9.36 -21.38
CA ARG A 200 -6.60 -10.27 -22.39
C ARG A 200 -7.06 -11.71 -22.18
N ARG A 201 -7.34 -12.39 -23.29
CA ARG A 201 -7.80 -13.77 -23.36
C ARG A 201 -6.94 -14.59 -24.32
N ASP A 202 -6.85 -15.89 -24.07
CA ASP A 202 -6.32 -16.87 -25.01
C ASP A 202 -7.32 -17.15 -26.15
N VAL A 203 -6.93 -18.02 -27.09
CA VAL A 203 -7.77 -18.38 -28.24
C VAL A 203 -9.01 -19.19 -27.85
N GLN A 204 -9.04 -19.75 -26.63
CA GLN A 204 -10.18 -20.44 -26.05
C GLN A 204 -11.08 -19.50 -25.22
N GLY A 205 -10.75 -18.20 -25.14
CA GLY A 205 -11.51 -17.21 -24.39
C GLY A 205 -11.21 -17.17 -22.89
N ASN A 206 -10.22 -17.90 -22.39
CA ASN A 206 -9.82 -17.86 -20.98
C ASN A 206 -8.88 -16.68 -20.71
N PRO A 207 -8.87 -16.08 -19.50
CA PRO A 207 -7.87 -15.08 -19.13
C PRO A 207 -6.43 -15.60 -19.30
N LEU A 208 -5.55 -14.78 -19.90
CA LEU A 208 -4.13 -15.14 -20.02
C LEU A 208 -3.47 -15.33 -18.64
N LEU A 209 -3.86 -14.51 -17.66
CA LEU A 209 -3.43 -14.60 -16.27
C LEU A 209 -4.62 -14.30 -15.37
N LEU A 210 -4.86 -15.16 -14.39
CA LEU A 210 -5.83 -14.96 -13.33
C LEU A 210 -5.32 -13.88 -12.36
N SER A 211 -6.04 -12.76 -12.26
CA SER A 211 -5.64 -11.61 -11.44
C SER A 211 -6.78 -11.15 -10.53
N ASN A 212 -7.41 -10.01 -10.83
CA ASN A 212 -8.57 -9.52 -10.10
C ASN A 212 -9.78 -10.45 -10.31
N GLU A 213 -10.66 -10.47 -9.32
CA GLU A 213 -11.92 -11.22 -9.36
C GLU A 213 -13.07 -10.32 -8.93
N LEU A 214 -14.10 -10.27 -9.75
CA LEU A 214 -15.40 -9.70 -9.42
C LEU A 214 -16.43 -10.72 -9.89
N SER A 215 -16.71 -11.70 -9.03
CA SER A 215 -17.67 -12.78 -9.28
C SER A 215 -18.67 -12.87 -8.13
N GLU A 216 -19.74 -13.65 -8.30
CA GLU A 216 -20.66 -13.99 -7.20
C GLU A 216 -19.95 -14.75 -6.07
N ASN A 217 -18.88 -15.49 -6.41
CA ASN A 217 -18.10 -16.31 -5.49
C ASN A 217 -17.03 -15.52 -4.71
N GLY A 218 -16.76 -14.26 -5.08
CA GLY A 218 -15.78 -13.44 -4.38
C GLY A 218 -15.38 -12.16 -5.10
N ARG A 219 -14.88 -11.21 -4.30
CA ARG A 219 -14.34 -9.93 -4.78
C ARG A 219 -12.89 -9.78 -4.34
N ASN A 220 -11.98 -9.74 -5.31
CA ASN A 220 -10.56 -9.52 -5.09
C ASN A 220 -10.03 -8.45 -6.06
N LEU A 221 -9.84 -7.23 -5.56
CA LEU A 221 -9.24 -6.11 -6.29
C LEU A 221 -7.78 -5.87 -5.89
N SER A 222 -7.19 -6.80 -5.14
CA SER A 222 -5.90 -6.57 -4.50
C SER A 222 -4.74 -6.47 -5.50
N PHE A 223 -4.90 -6.90 -6.76
CA PHE A 223 -3.90 -6.69 -7.82
C PHE A 223 -3.98 -5.26 -8.35
N ALA A 224 -5.20 -4.79 -8.68
CA ALA A 224 -5.42 -3.41 -9.09
C ALA A 224 -4.94 -2.40 -8.03
N VAL A 225 -5.15 -2.70 -6.75
CA VAL A 225 -4.66 -1.86 -5.64
C VAL A 225 -3.12 -1.78 -5.62
N GLU A 226 -2.39 -2.88 -5.83
CA GLU A 226 -0.92 -2.83 -5.87
C GLU A 226 -0.41 -2.04 -7.08
N PHE A 227 -1.04 -2.16 -8.24
CA PHE A 227 -0.71 -1.32 -9.40
C PHE A 227 -0.99 0.16 -9.14
N GLY A 228 -2.15 0.50 -8.55
CA GLY A 228 -2.51 1.87 -8.22
C GLY A 228 -1.50 2.54 -7.30
N LYS A 229 -0.91 1.79 -6.35
CA LYS A 229 0.18 2.30 -5.50
C LYS A 229 1.45 2.64 -6.28
N ILE A 230 1.77 1.87 -7.33
CA ILE A 230 2.93 2.14 -8.18
C ILE A 230 2.66 3.38 -9.04
N VAL A 231 1.50 3.41 -9.72
CA VAL A 231 1.06 4.54 -10.56
C VAL A 231 1.07 5.84 -9.75
N ALA A 232 0.46 5.86 -8.57
CA ALA A 232 0.40 7.06 -7.73
C ALA A 232 1.79 7.58 -7.31
N ARG A 233 2.75 6.69 -7.06
CA ARG A 233 4.14 7.10 -6.72
C ARG A 233 4.88 7.64 -7.93
N LEU A 234 4.67 7.06 -9.11
CA LEU A 234 5.27 7.54 -10.36
C LEU A 234 4.69 8.90 -10.76
N ASP A 235 3.37 9.08 -10.68
CA ASP A 235 2.72 10.37 -10.96
C ASP A 235 3.23 11.45 -10.01
N TYR A 236 3.26 11.17 -8.70
CA TYR A 236 3.78 12.13 -7.72
C TYR A 236 5.27 12.47 -7.95
N LEU A 237 6.10 11.47 -8.27
CA LEU A 237 7.51 11.71 -8.59
C LEU A 237 7.65 12.57 -9.85
N SER A 238 6.85 12.31 -10.89
CA SER A 238 6.81 13.11 -12.11
C SER A 238 6.52 14.58 -11.81
N ASP A 239 5.50 14.86 -11.00
CA ASP A 239 5.13 16.24 -10.62
C ASP A 239 6.26 16.96 -9.87
N VAL A 240 6.93 16.26 -8.94
CA VAL A 240 8.06 16.84 -8.19
C VAL A 240 9.27 17.10 -9.09
N LEU A 241 9.54 16.20 -10.05
CA LEU A 241 10.63 16.36 -11.01
C LEU A 241 10.36 17.54 -11.96
N ASP A 242 9.13 17.68 -12.47
CA ASP A 242 8.75 18.78 -13.36
C ASP A 242 8.91 20.15 -12.67
N GLU A 243 8.42 20.26 -11.42
CA GLU A 243 8.55 21.47 -10.62
C GLU A 243 10.01 21.83 -10.32
N ARG A 244 10.90 20.84 -10.15
CA ARG A 244 12.35 21.06 -10.00
C ARG A 244 12.92 21.74 -11.24
N TYR A 245 12.63 21.24 -12.44
CA TYR A 245 13.15 21.84 -13.68
C TYR A 245 12.66 23.28 -13.86
N ARG A 246 11.38 23.54 -13.57
CA ARG A 246 10.81 24.89 -13.55
C ARG A 246 11.54 25.79 -12.55
N ARG A 247 11.81 25.30 -11.34
CA ARG A 247 12.51 26.06 -10.29
C ARG A 247 13.98 26.28 -10.57
N ILE A 248 14.70 25.35 -11.20
CA ILE A 248 16.09 25.58 -11.62
C ILE A 248 16.15 26.72 -12.63
N GLY A 249 15.22 26.76 -13.59
CA GLY A 249 15.10 27.89 -14.53
C GLY A 249 14.79 29.22 -13.84
N VAL A 250 13.86 29.23 -12.87
CA VAL A 250 13.49 30.45 -12.12
C VAL A 250 14.58 30.90 -11.15
N ASN A 251 15.22 29.98 -10.41
CA ASN A 251 16.28 30.31 -9.46
C ASN A 251 17.55 30.78 -10.16
N TYR A 252 17.85 30.29 -11.37
CA TYR A 252 18.93 30.82 -12.20
C TYR A 252 18.63 32.24 -12.66
N ALA A 253 17.39 32.53 -13.07
CA ALA A 253 16.99 33.91 -13.36
C ALA A 253 17.09 34.81 -12.12
N HIS A 254 16.69 34.31 -10.95
CA HIS A 254 16.77 35.07 -9.69
C HIS A 254 18.21 35.31 -9.24
N SER A 255 19.11 34.32 -9.38
CA SER A 255 20.54 34.48 -9.04
C SER A 255 21.25 35.43 -10.00
N LEU A 256 20.86 35.47 -11.28
CA LEU A 256 21.34 36.48 -12.24
C LEU A 256 20.82 37.90 -11.93
N LEU A 257 19.61 38.02 -11.37
CA LEU A 257 19.06 39.31 -10.91
C LEU A 257 19.80 39.84 -9.66
N PHE A 258 20.30 38.95 -8.79
CA PHE A 258 21.10 39.33 -7.61
C PHE A 258 22.60 39.46 -7.87
N LEU A 259 23.10 39.06 -9.04
CA LEU A 259 24.48 39.38 -9.46
C LEU A 259 24.67 40.85 -9.86
N ASN A 260 23.58 41.65 -9.92
CA ASN A 260 23.61 43.08 -10.23
C ASN A 260 23.40 44.00 -9.01
N PHE A 261 23.19 43.46 -7.81
CA PHE A 261 23.11 44.29 -6.61
C PHE A 261 24.37 44.11 -5.77
N LEU A 262 25.13 45.20 -5.62
CA LEU A 262 26.11 45.31 -4.55
C LEU A 262 25.36 45.41 -3.21
N PRO A 263 25.84 44.76 -2.13
CA PRO A 263 25.19 44.84 -0.83
C PRO A 263 25.14 46.29 -0.34
N VAL A 264 23.98 46.72 0.18
CA VAL A 264 23.84 47.99 0.89
C VAL A 264 23.28 47.68 2.28
N GLN A 265 24.23 47.69 3.24
CA GLN A 265 24.12 47.49 4.69
C GLN A 265 23.82 46.06 5.18
#